data_AF-A0A6V8Q7V3-F1
#
_entry.id   AF-A0A6V8Q7V3-F1
#
_cell.length_a   1.000
_cell.length_b   1.000
_cell.length_c   1.000
_cell.angle_alpha   90.00
_cell.angle_beta   90.00
_cell.angle_gamma   90.00
#
_symmetry.space_group_name_H-M   'P 1'
#
loop_
_entity.id
_entity.type
_entity.pdbx_description
1 polymer ?
#
loop_
_entity_poly.entity_id
_entity_poly.type
_entity_poly.pdbx_seq_one_letter_code
_entity_poly.pdbx_strand_id
1 'polypeptide(L)'
;WPHHGNYGEKSLVAESLGLNIKNWSNCRRLAHYENLDRGFQKKYGVSFEEFEEKNVVKKKGFSWEVESDAMAWEQAVDGIKTMRTRLEDLDVLK
;
A
#
# COMPACT_ATOMS: atom_id res chain seq x y z
N TRP A 1 51.10 -6.85 1.81
CA TRP A 1 50.19 -7.29 0.73
C TRP A 1 49.75 -8.70 1.07
N PRO A 2 48.45 -8.94 1.35
CA PRO A 2 47.43 -8.93 0.28
C PRO A 2 46.06 -8.33 0.67
N HIS A 3 45.37 -7.70 -0.29
CA HIS A 3 43.93 -7.45 -0.26
C HIS A 3 43.34 -7.92 -1.59
N HIS A 4 42.90 -9.18 -1.66
CA HIS A 4 41.90 -9.60 -2.64
C HIS A 4 40.65 -9.99 -1.86
N GLY A 5 39.98 -8.97 -1.33
CA GLY A 5 38.67 -9.10 -0.72
C GLY A 5 37.62 -9.27 -1.82
N ASN A 6 36.73 -10.23 -1.61
CA ASN A 6 35.63 -10.61 -2.50
C ASN A 6 34.64 -9.45 -2.69
N TYR A 7 34.88 -8.59 -3.69
CA TYR A 7 34.00 -7.45 -4.01
C TYR A 7 32.67 -7.90 -4.62
N GLY A 8 32.63 -9.07 -5.28
CA GLY A 8 31.41 -9.62 -5.90
C GLY A 8 30.36 -10.10 -4.88
N GLU A 9 30.78 -10.84 -3.84
CA GLU A 9 29.87 -11.28 -2.78
C GLU A 9 29.26 -10.13 -1.98
N LYS A 10 30.05 -9.08 -1.71
CA LYS A 10 29.55 -7.90 -0.98
C LYS A 10 28.47 -7.14 -1.75
N SER A 11 28.55 -7.09 -3.09
CA SER A 11 27.54 -6.45 -3.95
C SER A 11 26.20 -7.20 -3.90
N LEU A 12 26.24 -8.53 -4.03
CA LEU A 12 25.05 -9.37 -4.02
C LEU A 12 24.32 -9.35 -2.66
N VAL A 13 25.07 -9.33 -1.56
CA VAL A 13 24.48 -9.23 -0.21
C VAL A 13 23.83 -7.87 0.02
N ALA A 14 24.45 -6.77 -0.44
CA ALA A 14 23.87 -5.43 -0.32
C ALA A 14 22.59 -5.27 -1.15
N GLU A 15 22.56 -5.81 -2.38
CA GLU A 15 21.37 -5.83 -3.23
C GLU A 15 20.24 -6.67 -2.61
N SER A 16 20.54 -7.85 -2.09
CA SER A 16 19.57 -8.72 -1.40
C SER A 16 18.97 -8.06 -0.15
N LEU A 17 19.80 -7.41 0.68
CA LEU A 17 19.34 -6.66 1.85
C LEU A 17 18.47 -5.46 1.45
N GLY A 18 18.83 -4.74 0.39
CA GLY A 18 18.03 -3.64 -0.15
C GLY A 18 16.65 -4.09 -0.64
N LEU A 19 16.58 -5.22 -1.36
CA LEU A 19 15.32 -5.83 -1.78
C LEU A 19 14.46 -6.27 -0.59
N ASN A 20 15.08 -6.87 0.44
CA ASN A 20 14.36 -7.31 1.64
C ASN A 20 13.75 -6.12 2.41
N ILE A 21 14.52 -5.05 2.62
CA ILE A 21 14.03 -3.83 3.29
C ILE A 21 12.89 -3.19 2.48
N LYS A 22 13.04 -3.11 1.15
CA LYS A 22 12.02 -2.56 0.26
C LYS A 22 10.73 -3.39 0.33
N ASN A 23 10.82 -4.71 0.23
CA ASN A 23 9.69 -5.63 0.38
C ASN A 23 8.98 -5.45 1.73
N TRP A 24 9.73 -5.47 2.83
CA TRP A 24 9.19 -5.27 4.17
C TRP A 24 8.44 -3.94 4.30
N SER A 25 9.03 -2.85 3.81
CA SER A 25 8.40 -1.52 3.85
C SER A 25 7.11 -1.45 3.01
N ASN A 26 7.09 -2.09 1.84
CA ASN A 26 5.90 -2.18 0.98
C ASN A 26 4.79 -3.00 1.65
N CYS A 27 5.12 -4.15 2.26
CA CYS A 27 4.15 -4.95 3.02
C CYS A 27 3.54 -4.15 4.18
N ARG A 28 4.34 -3.37 4.91
CA ARG A 28 3.84 -2.51 6.00
C ARG A 28 2.88 -1.45 5.49
N ARG A 29 3.17 -0.83 4.36
CA ARG A 29 2.30 0.18 3.73
C ARG A 29 1.00 -0.45 3.22
N LEU A 30 1.08 -1.63 2.60
CA LEU A 30 -0.09 -2.38 2.16
C LEU A 30 -1.02 -2.69 3.34
N ALA A 31 -0.48 -3.24 4.44
CA ALA A 31 -1.26 -3.53 5.63
C ALA A 31 -1.93 -2.27 6.23
N HIS A 32 -1.26 -1.11 6.17
CA HIS A 32 -1.84 0.15 6.61
C HIS A 32 -3.05 0.55 5.75
N TYR A 33 -2.93 0.53 4.43
CA TYR A 33 -4.04 0.87 3.54
C TYR A 33 -5.20 -0.13 3.65
N GLU A 34 -4.91 -1.43 3.77
CA GLU A 34 -5.95 -2.44 3.98
C GLU A 34 -6.68 -2.28 5.31
N ASN A 35 -6.00 -1.81 6.37
CA ASN A 35 -6.64 -1.47 7.63
C ASN A 35 -7.56 -0.25 7.50
N LEU A 36 -7.16 0.77 6.74
CA LEU A 36 -8.01 1.93 6.45
C LEU A 36 -9.25 1.53 5.65
N ASP A 37 -9.08 0.76 4.58
CA ASP A 37 -10.19 0.24 3.77
C ASP A 37 -11.19 -0.55 4.63
N ARG A 38 -10.73 -1.53 5.41
CA ARG A 38 -11.59 -2.28 6.35
C ARG A 38 -12.26 -1.38 7.38
N GLY A 39 -11.56 -0.35 7.87
CA GLY A 39 -12.09 0.61 8.82
C GLY A 39 -13.28 1.39 8.24
N PHE A 40 -13.14 1.88 7.02
CA PHE A 40 -14.22 2.59 6.34
C PHE A 40 -15.36 1.67 5.89
N GLN A 41 -15.06 0.45 5.43
CA GLN A 41 -16.09 -0.56 5.16
C GLN A 41 -16.94 -0.82 6.39
N LYS A 42 -16.32 -0.89 7.57
CA LYS A 42 -17.05 -1.03 8.84
C LYS A 42 -17.84 0.24 9.20
N LYS A 43 -17.30 1.44 8.94
CA LYS A 43 -17.97 2.72 9.23
C LYS A 43 -19.23 2.92 8.38
N TYR A 44 -19.17 2.56 7.10
CA TYR A 44 -20.24 2.82 6.14
C TYR A 44 -21.09 1.60 5.78
N GLY A 45 -20.63 0.39 6.13
CA GLY A 45 -21.34 -0.87 5.89
C GLY A 45 -21.36 -1.33 4.44
N VAL A 46 -20.46 -0.80 3.60
CA VAL A 46 -20.38 -1.05 2.15
C VAL A 46 -18.91 -1.07 1.70
N SER A 47 -18.62 -1.56 0.50
CA SER A 47 -17.31 -1.37 -0.14
C SER A 47 -17.11 0.08 -0.60
N PHE A 48 -15.88 0.46 -0.95
CA PHE A 48 -15.60 1.80 -1.51
C PHE A 48 -16.34 2.02 -2.83
N GLU A 49 -16.32 1.03 -3.72
CA GLU A 49 -17.02 1.08 -5.01
C GLU A 49 -18.53 1.32 -4.82
N GLU A 50 -19.16 0.56 -3.91
CA GLU A 50 -20.57 0.78 -3.57
C GLU A 50 -20.81 2.15 -2.91
N PHE A 51 -19.87 2.65 -2.10
CA PHE A 51 -19.96 3.96 -1.47
C PHE A 51 -20.00 5.08 -2.52
N GLU A 52 -19.15 4.99 -3.55
CA GLU A 52 -19.12 5.92 -4.68
C GLU A 52 -20.39 5.81 -5.54
N GLU A 53 -20.78 4.60 -5.95
CA GLU A 53 -21.98 4.35 -6.75
C GLU A 53 -23.26 4.88 -6.06
N LYS A 54 -23.36 4.67 -4.74
CA LYS A 54 -24.50 5.14 -3.94
C LYS A 54 -24.43 6.63 -3.63
N ASN A 55 -23.36 7.33 -4.00
CA ASN A 55 -23.10 8.74 -3.73
C ASN A 55 -23.38 9.09 -2.25
N VAL A 56 -22.77 8.33 -1.35
CA VAL A 56 -23.02 8.41 0.10
C VAL A 56 -22.70 9.80 0.65
N VAL A 57 -21.69 10.48 0.10
CA VAL A 57 -21.36 11.88 0.42
C VAL A 57 -22.58 12.78 0.26
N LYS A 58 -23.24 12.72 -0.91
CA LYS A 58 -24.46 13.50 -1.17
C LYS A 58 -25.61 13.09 -0.24
N LYS A 59 -25.79 11.80 0.01
CA LYS A 59 -26.83 11.29 0.93
C LYS A 59 -26.63 11.74 2.38
N LYS A 60 -25.39 12.02 2.78
CA LYS A 60 -25.03 12.57 4.09
C LYS A 60 -24.94 14.10 4.10
N GLY A 61 -25.36 14.75 3.02
CA GLY A 61 -25.47 16.21 2.94
C GLY A 61 -24.13 16.92 2.79
N PHE A 62 -23.14 16.29 2.14
CA PHE A 62 -21.82 16.89 1.91
C PHE A 62 -21.14 17.38 3.20
N SER A 63 -21.33 16.62 4.29
CA SER A 63 -20.62 16.92 5.52
C SER A 63 -19.12 16.75 5.28
N TRP A 64 -18.33 17.73 5.74
CA TRP A 64 -16.87 17.71 5.64
C TRP A 64 -16.24 16.40 6.13
N GLU A 65 -16.78 15.79 7.19
CA GLU A 65 -16.31 14.50 7.71
C GLU A 65 -16.40 13.40 6.64
N VAL A 66 -17.57 13.24 6.01
CA VAL A 66 -17.80 12.19 5.01
C VAL A 66 -17.00 12.44 3.73
N GLU A 67 -16.76 13.70 3.37
CA GLU A 67 -15.87 14.06 2.24
C GLU A 67 -14.41 13.71 2.55
N SER A 68 -13.94 14.07 3.75
CA SER A 68 -12.60 13.72 4.21
C SER A 68 -12.40 12.21 4.27
N ASP A 69 -13.39 11.47 4.75
CA ASP A 69 -13.36 10.01 4.78
C ASP A 69 -13.33 9.42 3.36
N ALA A 70 -14.13 9.95 2.43
CA ALA A 70 -14.12 9.51 1.03
C ALA A 70 -12.74 9.70 0.38
N MET A 71 -12.13 10.87 0.55
CA MET A 71 -10.78 11.16 0.03
C MET A 71 -9.70 10.24 0.64
N ALA A 72 -9.78 10.01 1.96
CA ALA A 72 -8.85 9.11 2.64
C ALA A 72 -9.02 7.65 2.20
N TRP A 73 -10.27 7.23 1.95
CA TRP A 73 -10.58 5.88 1.51
C TRP A 73 -10.15 5.65 0.05
N GLU A 74 -10.40 6.61 -0.84
CA GLU A 74 -9.91 6.59 -2.22
C GLU A 74 -8.39 6.40 -2.26
N GLN A 75 -7.67 7.24 -1.50
CA GLN A 75 -6.21 7.13 -1.40
C GLN A 75 -5.76 5.77 -0.85
N ALA A 76 -6.50 5.18 0.08
CA ALA A 76 -6.20 3.86 0.59
C ALA A 76 -6.39 2.77 -0.48
N VAL A 77 -7.50 2.79 -1.22
CA VAL A 77 -7.78 1.83 -2.29
C VAL A 77 -6.72 1.90 -3.39
N ASP A 78 -6.33 3.09 -3.83
CA ASP A 78 -5.27 3.26 -4.82
C ASP A 78 -3.88 2.89 -4.27
N GLY A 79 -3.64 3.18 -3.00
CA GLY A 79 -2.46 2.71 -2.27
C GLY A 79 -2.34 1.19 -2.26
N ILE A 80 -3.44 0.48 -2.01
CA ILE A 80 -3.49 -0.99 -2.05
C ILE A 80 -3.11 -1.50 -3.44
N LYS A 81 -3.77 -0.99 -4.49
CA LYS A 81 -3.48 -1.39 -5.89
C LYS A 81 -2.01 -1.19 -6.22
N THR A 82 -1.48 0.00 -5.93
CA THR A 82 -0.07 0.35 -6.22
C THR A 82 0.91 -0.54 -5.45
N MET A 83 0.66 -0.83 -4.17
CA MET A 83 1.56 -1.66 -3.37
C MET A 83 1.53 -3.12 -3.81
N ARG A 84 0.36 -3.65 -4.20
CA ARG A 84 0.25 -5.01 -4.74
C ARG A 84 1.05 -5.17 -6.02
N THR A 85 0.88 -4.27 -6.99
CA THR A 85 1.68 -4.28 -8.23
C THR A 85 3.18 -4.22 -7.94
N ARG A 86 3.62 -3.33 -7.03
CA ARG A 86 5.05 -3.24 -6.66
C ARG A 86 5.60 -4.48 -5.99
N LEU A 87 4.79 -5.18 -5.19
CA LEU A 87 5.19 -6.43 -4.53
C LEU A 87 5.24 -7.58 -5.54
N GLU A 88 4.29 -7.65 -6.46
CA GLU A 88 4.28 -8.61 -7.57
C GLU A 88 5.51 -8.42 -8.47
N ASP A 89 5.83 -7.19 -8.88
CA ASP A 89 7.03 -6.88 -9.65
C ASP A 89 8.31 -7.35 -8.94
N LEU A 90 8.39 -7.16 -7.62
CA LEU A 90 9.55 -7.58 -6.82
C LEU A 90 9.62 -9.09 -6.63
N ASP A 91 8.51 -9.81 -6.67
CA ASP A 91 8.49 -11.27 -6.60
C ASP A 91 8.83 -11.92 -7.95
N VAL A 92 8.43 -11.29 -9.06
CA VAL A 92 8.81 -11.70 -10.42
C VAL A 92 10.30 -11.42 -10.72
N LEU A 93 10.91 -10.47 -10.00
CA LEU A 93 12.35 -10.13 -10.09
C LEU A 93 13.24 -10.95 -9.14
N LYS A 94 12.70 -11.90 -8.36
CA LYS A 94 13.48 -12.84 -7.53
C LYS A 94 13.98 -14.03 -8.33
#